data_AF-A0A9E2QD37-F1
#
_entry.id   AF-A0A9E2QD37-F1
#
_cell.length_a   1.000
_cell.length_b   1.000
_cell.length_c   1.000
_cell.angle_alpha   90.00
_cell.angle_beta   90.00
_cell.angle_gamma   90.00
#
_symmetry.space_group_name_H-M   'P 1'
#
loop_
_entity.id
_entity.type
_entity.pdbx_description
1 polymer ?
#
loop_
_entity_poly.entity_id
_entity_poly.type
_entity_poly.pdbx_seq_one_letter_code
_entity_poly.pdbx_strand_id
1 'polypeptide(L)'
;GCHLGECHYQLGNYDVMLATALTKKIMTKIGISPERLLLEWASAAEGPRYVQMITEFTNNLKSLGPLGTTDNVDMDALKVKLSAARHSVEDMKLRTGLGNLTKGFRKEGDYSDQNINKMIDEKLAKSINTGIDRNETFIRIQKEGPIAFDDLTKKIDASGTDIEKYVVAFRKKGLVTETDGRLSATSNE
;
A
#
# COMPACT_ATOMS: atom_id res chain seq x y z
N GLY A 1 7.87 1.73 19.31
CA GLY A 1 9.09 2.56 19.27
C GLY A 1 9.25 3.30 20.58
N CYS A 2 10.23 4.21 20.70
CA CYS A 2 10.35 5.11 21.86
C CYS A 2 9.12 6.03 21.98
N HIS A 3 8.77 6.45 23.19
CA HIS A 3 7.72 7.44 23.40
C HIS A 3 7.96 8.72 22.58
N LEU A 4 6.87 9.38 22.21
CA LEU A 4 6.95 10.66 21.51
C LEU A 4 7.68 11.68 22.39
N GLY A 5 8.63 12.41 21.80
CA GLY A 5 9.57 13.27 22.52
C GLY A 5 10.81 12.58 23.09
N GLU A 6 10.84 11.24 23.17
CA GLU A 6 11.97 10.46 23.73
C GLU A 6 12.78 9.72 22.66
N CYS A 7 12.58 10.04 21.38
CA CYS A 7 13.35 9.41 20.32
C CYS A 7 14.83 9.76 20.46
N HIS A 8 15.70 8.75 20.54
CA HIS A 8 17.15 8.95 20.55
C HIS A 8 17.64 9.72 19.31
N TYR A 9 16.99 9.50 18.17
CA TYR A 9 17.26 10.20 16.90
C TYR A 9 16.30 11.37 16.66
N GLN A 10 15.75 11.95 17.73
CA GLN A 10 14.88 13.12 17.80
C GLN A 10 13.50 12.94 17.14
N LEU A 11 13.46 12.67 15.84
CA LEU A 11 12.22 12.74 15.04
C LEU A 11 11.84 11.41 14.38
N GLY A 12 12.65 10.36 14.52
CA GLY A 12 12.43 9.10 13.81
C GLY A 12 11.12 8.39 14.16
N ASN A 13 10.65 8.51 15.41
CA ASN A 13 9.34 7.98 15.82
C ASN A 13 8.18 8.77 15.19
N TYR A 14 8.32 10.08 15.01
CA TYR A 14 7.31 10.87 14.30
C TYR A 14 7.24 10.52 12.81
N ASP A 15 8.39 10.33 12.15
CA ASP A 15 8.43 9.88 10.75
C ASP A 15 7.75 8.51 10.59
N VAL A 16 7.90 7.60 11.56
CA VAL A 16 7.27 6.28 11.53
C VAL A 16 5.75 6.35 11.67
N MET A 17 5.19 7.38 12.31
CA MET A 17 3.75 7.60 12.37
C MET A 17 3.18 7.84 10.97
N LEU A 18 3.84 8.70 10.18
CA LEU A 18 3.44 8.99 8.80
C LEU A 18 3.58 7.74 7.92
N ALA A 19 4.70 7.01 8.06
CA ALA A 19 4.92 5.78 7.31
C ALA A 19 3.86 4.71 7.65
N THR A 20 3.54 4.53 8.94
CA THR A 20 2.52 3.58 9.39
C THR A 20 1.14 3.94 8.87
N ALA A 21 0.75 5.22 8.94
CA ALA A 21 -0.52 5.69 8.40
C ALA A 21 -0.61 5.46 6.88
N LEU A 22 0.46 5.75 6.13
CA LEU A 22 0.54 5.47 4.70
C LEU A 22 0.40 3.97 4.43
N THR A 23 1.10 3.11 5.18
CA THR A 23 1.02 1.66 5.04
C THR A 23 -0.39 1.15 5.32
N LYS A 24 -1.07 1.65 6.36
CA LYS A 24 -2.47 1.29 6.65
C LYS A 24 -3.40 1.67 5.51
N LYS A 25 -3.23 2.84 4.89
CA LYS A 25 -4.02 3.25 3.69
C LYS A 25 -3.79 2.31 2.51
N ILE A 26 -2.53 1.91 2.27
CA ILE A 26 -2.18 0.94 1.24
C ILE A 26 -2.82 -0.43 1.53
N MET A 27 -2.73 -0.93 2.77
CA MET A 27 -3.35 -2.18 3.21
C MET A 27 -4.85 -2.17 2.92
N THR A 28 -5.56 -1.10 3.32
CA THR A 28 -6.99 -0.96 3.03
C THR A 28 -7.27 -0.99 1.52
N LYS A 29 -6.48 -0.27 0.69
CA LYS A 29 -6.65 -0.28 -0.78
C LYS A 29 -6.47 -1.66 -1.39
N ILE A 30 -5.59 -2.50 -0.84
CA ILE A 30 -5.40 -3.88 -1.32
C ILE A 30 -6.31 -4.91 -0.64
N GLY A 31 -7.23 -4.47 0.22
CA GLY A 31 -8.21 -5.33 0.89
C GLY A 31 -7.69 -6.03 2.15
N ILE A 32 -6.54 -5.60 2.70
CA ILE A 32 -6.02 -6.10 3.98
C ILE A 32 -6.51 -5.20 5.11
N SER A 33 -7.02 -5.79 6.19
CA SER A 33 -7.40 -5.03 7.38
C SER A 33 -6.21 -4.23 7.96
N PRO A 34 -6.33 -2.90 8.15
CA PRO A 34 -5.26 -2.07 8.72
C PRO A 34 -4.93 -2.43 10.18
N GLU A 35 -5.82 -3.17 10.86
CA GLU A 35 -5.60 -3.71 12.21
C GLU A 35 -4.49 -4.77 12.25
N ARG A 36 -4.06 -5.28 11.09
CA ARG A 36 -2.91 -6.20 11.00
C ARG A 36 -1.56 -5.49 11.15
N LEU A 37 -1.54 -4.17 11.31
CA LEU A 37 -0.35 -3.36 11.56
C LEU A 37 -0.55 -2.51 12.82
N LEU A 38 0.30 -2.73 13.82
CA LEU A 38 0.28 -1.99 15.08
C LEU A 38 1.54 -1.12 15.20
N LEU A 39 1.33 0.14 15.60
CA LEU A 39 2.38 1.04 16.04
C LEU A 39 2.07 1.44 17.49
N GLU A 40 2.96 1.06 18.39
CA GLU A 40 2.84 1.34 19.82
C GLU A 40 4.16 1.86 20.41
N TRP A 41 4.07 2.49 21.57
CA TRP A 41 5.18 3.17 22.22
C TRP A 41 5.54 2.54 23.57
N ALA A 42 6.81 2.19 23.72
CA ALA A 42 7.38 1.62 24.94
C ALA A 42 8.85 2.01 25.09
N SER A 43 9.24 2.40 26.29
CA SER A 43 10.63 2.58 26.72
C SER A 43 11.29 1.23 27.03
N ALA A 44 12.62 1.24 27.17
CA ALA A 44 13.38 0.04 27.51
C ALA A 44 13.06 -0.51 28.92
N ALA A 45 12.47 0.29 29.80
CA ALA A 45 12.10 -0.10 31.16
C ALA A 45 10.69 -0.71 31.25
N GLU A 46 9.88 -0.64 30.20
CA GLU A 46 8.46 -1.06 30.19
C GLU A 46 8.26 -2.51 29.75
N GLY A 47 9.07 -3.43 30.30
CA GLY A 47 8.99 -4.87 29.98
C GLY A 47 7.58 -5.46 30.12
N PRO A 48 6.88 -5.27 31.27
CA PRO A 48 5.51 -5.76 31.43
C PRO A 48 4.51 -5.21 30.41
N ARG A 49 4.58 -3.91 30.08
CA ARG A 49 3.72 -3.28 29.07
C ARG A 49 3.99 -3.86 27.68
N TYR A 50 5.26 -4.09 27.33
CA TYR A 50 5.62 -4.72 26.06
C TYR A 50 4.99 -6.10 25.91
N VAL A 51 5.06 -6.93 26.95
CA VAL A 51 4.42 -8.27 26.96
C VAL A 51 2.91 -8.15 26.78
N GLN A 52 2.26 -7.20 27.46
CA GLN A 52 0.82 -6.95 27.31
C GLN A 52 0.47 -6.59 25.86
N MET A 53 1.15 -5.60 25.27
CA MET A 53 0.88 -5.14 23.90
C MET A 53 1.04 -6.26 22.86
N ILE A 54 2.12 -7.06 22.96
CA ILE A 54 2.33 -8.19 22.05
C ILE A 54 1.25 -9.28 22.24
N THR A 55 0.83 -9.52 23.48
CA THR A 55 -0.23 -10.49 23.79
C THR A 55 -1.57 -10.06 23.20
N GLU A 56 -1.97 -8.80 23.43
CA GLU A 56 -3.19 -8.21 22.89
C GLU A 56 -3.20 -8.21 21.36
N PHE A 57 -2.09 -7.78 20.74
CA PHE A 57 -1.96 -7.79 19.28
C PHE A 57 -2.02 -9.21 18.71
N THR A 58 -1.37 -10.18 19.35
CA THR A 58 -1.42 -11.59 18.94
C THR A 58 -2.85 -12.14 19.01
N ASN A 59 -3.60 -11.80 20.07
CA ASN A 59 -4.99 -12.20 20.21
C ASN A 59 -5.89 -11.53 19.15
N ASN A 60 -5.66 -10.25 18.86
CA ASN A 60 -6.32 -9.55 17.76
C ASN A 60 -6.05 -10.26 16.43
N LEU A 61 -4.79 -10.52 16.08
CA LEU A 61 -4.45 -11.25 14.84
C LEU A 61 -5.09 -12.64 14.76
N LYS A 62 -5.17 -13.38 15.87
CA LYS A 62 -5.88 -14.68 15.92
C LYS A 62 -7.37 -14.52 15.64
N SER A 63 -8.01 -13.49 16.21
CA SER A 63 -9.43 -13.20 15.95
C SER A 63 -9.69 -12.76 14.51
N LEU A 64 -8.75 -12.02 13.92
CA LEU A 64 -8.79 -11.64 12.51
C LEU A 64 -8.58 -12.83 11.60
N GLY A 65 -7.92 -13.92 12.03
CA GLY A 65 -7.65 -15.09 11.21
C GLY A 65 -6.54 -14.88 10.15
N PRO A 66 -6.18 -15.94 9.40
CA PRO A 66 -5.12 -15.87 8.40
C PRO A 66 -5.47 -14.96 7.22
N LEU A 67 -4.43 -14.49 6.53
CA LEU A 67 -4.62 -13.69 5.30
C LEU A 67 -5.40 -14.50 4.26
N GLY A 68 -6.33 -13.83 3.58
CA GLY A 68 -7.10 -14.38 2.47
C GLY A 68 -8.17 -15.41 2.82
N THR A 69 -8.38 -15.71 4.11
CA THR A 69 -9.56 -16.46 4.58
C THR A 69 -10.62 -15.55 5.18
N THR A 70 -10.19 -14.48 5.83
CA THR A 70 -11.03 -13.53 6.57
C THR A 70 -10.95 -12.12 6.03
N ASP A 71 -9.93 -11.85 5.22
CA ASP A 71 -9.90 -10.66 4.36
C ASP A 71 -10.78 -10.95 3.12
N ASN A 72 -11.45 -9.92 2.57
CA ASN A 72 -12.38 -10.04 1.43
C ASN A 72 -11.68 -10.32 0.07
N VAL A 73 -10.48 -10.89 0.08
CA VAL A 73 -9.63 -11.09 -1.11
C VAL A 73 -8.98 -12.46 -1.03
N ASP A 74 -9.13 -13.29 -2.07
CA ASP A 74 -8.47 -14.59 -2.13
C ASP A 74 -6.94 -14.46 -2.17
N MET A 75 -6.23 -15.50 -1.73
CA MET A 75 -4.77 -15.46 -1.59
C MET A 75 -4.00 -15.20 -2.89
N ASP A 76 -4.51 -15.64 -4.04
CA ASP A 76 -3.79 -15.46 -5.31
C ASP A 76 -4.00 -14.04 -5.86
N ALA A 77 -5.21 -13.50 -5.76
CA ALA A 77 -5.47 -12.08 -6.00
C ALA A 77 -4.68 -11.21 -5.01
N LEU A 78 -4.59 -11.61 -3.74
CA LEU A 78 -3.85 -10.86 -2.72
C LEU A 78 -2.36 -10.79 -3.03
N LYS A 79 -1.74 -11.89 -3.50
CA LYS A 79 -0.33 -11.88 -3.95
C LYS A 79 -0.11 -10.87 -5.09
N VAL A 80 -1.05 -10.78 -6.03
CA VAL A 80 -0.99 -9.81 -7.13
C VAL A 80 -1.07 -8.38 -6.58
N LYS A 81 -2.04 -8.11 -5.71
CA LYS A 81 -2.22 -6.78 -5.09
C LYS A 81 -1.04 -6.37 -4.21
N LEU A 82 -0.48 -7.28 -3.42
CA LEU A 82 0.73 -7.06 -2.63
C LEU A 82 1.93 -6.71 -3.51
N SER A 83 2.10 -7.42 -4.62
CA SER A 83 3.14 -7.11 -5.60
C SER A 83 2.93 -5.72 -6.21
N ALA A 84 1.69 -5.38 -6.57
CA ALA A 84 1.36 -4.05 -7.11
C ALA A 84 1.65 -2.92 -6.11
N ALA A 85 1.24 -3.10 -4.84
CA ALA A 85 1.54 -2.19 -3.73
C ALA A 85 3.04 -2.02 -3.51
N ARG A 86 3.81 -3.11 -3.52
CA ARG A 86 5.27 -3.07 -3.41
C ARG A 86 5.90 -2.21 -4.50
N HIS A 87 5.56 -2.46 -5.76
CA HIS A 87 6.09 -1.66 -6.87
C HIS A 87 5.65 -0.18 -6.75
N SER A 88 4.46 0.08 -6.20
CA SER A 88 3.97 1.45 -6.01
C SER A 88 4.78 2.22 -4.95
N VAL A 89 5.22 1.56 -3.87
CA VAL A 89 6.04 2.20 -2.81
C VAL A 89 7.51 2.35 -3.19
N GLU A 90 7.99 1.55 -4.16
CA GLU A 90 9.31 1.71 -4.76
C GLU A 90 9.36 2.92 -5.73
N ASP A 91 8.21 3.40 -6.22
CA ASP A 91 8.13 4.53 -7.14
C ASP A 91 8.62 5.84 -6.50
N MET A 92 9.51 6.54 -7.21
CA MET A 92 10.15 7.76 -6.74
C MET A 92 9.14 8.84 -6.36
N LYS A 93 8.01 8.97 -7.07
CA LYS A 93 6.99 9.99 -6.81
C LYS A 93 6.34 9.78 -5.44
N LEU A 94 6.00 8.53 -5.10
CA LEU A 94 5.40 8.24 -3.79
C LEU A 94 6.42 8.43 -2.66
N ARG A 95 7.66 7.95 -2.85
CA ARG A 95 8.74 8.11 -1.86
C ARG A 95 9.07 9.58 -1.59
N THR A 96 9.24 10.37 -2.65
CA THR A 96 9.51 11.82 -2.52
C THR A 96 8.30 12.57 -1.98
N GLY A 97 7.08 12.17 -2.32
CA GLY A 97 5.85 12.69 -1.74
C GLY A 97 5.80 12.53 -0.22
N LEU A 98 6.06 11.31 0.28
CA LEU A 98 6.14 11.05 1.72
C LEU A 98 7.27 11.85 2.39
N GLY A 99 8.44 11.95 1.76
CA GLY A 99 9.56 12.74 2.27
C GLY A 99 9.23 14.24 2.37
N ASN A 100 8.51 14.79 1.39
CA ASN A 100 8.05 16.17 1.42
C ASN A 100 6.99 16.39 2.50
N LEU A 101 6.06 15.44 2.66
CA LEU A 101 5.05 15.48 3.72
C LEU A 101 5.73 15.52 5.10
N THR A 102 6.69 14.62 5.31
CA THR A 102 7.49 14.55 6.54
C THR A 102 8.17 15.88 6.86
N LYS A 103 8.78 16.55 5.86
CA LYS A 103 9.37 17.89 6.04
C LYS A 103 8.34 18.95 6.44
N GLY A 104 7.10 18.84 5.97
CA GLY A 104 6.00 19.72 6.37
C GLY A 104 5.64 19.54 7.84
N PHE A 105 5.39 18.29 8.26
CA PHE A 105 5.08 17.96 9.66
C PHE A 105 6.18 18.39 10.64
N ARG A 106 7.46 18.27 10.26
CA ARG A 106 8.57 18.75 11.09
C ARG A 106 8.58 20.26 11.31
N LYS A 107 7.96 21.04 10.42
CA LYS A 107 7.81 22.49 10.57
C LYS A 107 6.55 22.87 11.35
N GLU A 108 5.45 22.17 11.09
CA GLU A 108 4.14 22.47 11.66
C GLU A 108 3.99 21.93 13.10
N GLY A 109 4.55 20.75 13.38
CA GLY A 109 4.55 20.13 14.71
C GLY A 109 3.26 19.41 15.11
N ASP A 110 2.20 19.48 14.32
CA ASP A 110 0.94 18.75 14.58
C ASP A 110 0.98 17.33 14.01
N TYR A 111 1.36 16.36 14.86
CA TYR A 111 1.37 14.93 14.55
C TYR A 111 0.13 14.19 15.05
N SER A 112 -1.01 14.87 15.21
CA SER A 112 -2.26 14.19 15.53
C SER A 112 -2.65 13.21 14.42
N ASP A 113 -3.22 12.06 14.78
CA ASP A 113 -3.66 11.06 13.80
C ASP A 113 -4.63 11.63 12.78
N GLN A 114 -5.49 12.58 13.20
CA GLN A 114 -6.42 13.28 12.32
C GLN A 114 -5.67 14.07 11.24
N ASN A 115 -4.67 14.88 11.63
CA ASN A 115 -3.88 15.66 10.69
C ASN A 115 -3.05 14.76 9.76
N ILE A 116 -2.40 13.73 10.31
CA ILE A 116 -1.62 12.76 9.51
C ILE A 116 -2.49 12.11 8.44
N ASN A 117 -3.64 11.56 8.82
CA ASN A 117 -4.53 10.89 7.87
C ASN A 117 -5.06 11.87 6.81
N LYS A 118 -5.49 13.07 7.21
CA LYS A 118 -5.95 14.11 6.29
C LYS A 118 -4.87 14.46 5.27
N MET A 119 -3.64 14.71 5.72
CA MET A 119 -2.55 15.12 4.85
C MET A 119 -2.10 14.01 3.89
N ILE A 120 -2.12 12.74 4.33
CA ILE A 120 -1.88 11.60 3.46
C ILE A 120 -2.98 11.50 2.39
N ASP A 121 -4.24 11.64 2.78
CA ASP A 121 -5.36 11.57 1.84
C ASP A 121 -5.28 12.70 0.80
N GLU A 122 -4.99 13.93 1.22
CA GLU A 122 -4.89 15.09 0.33
C GLU A 122 -3.66 15.04 -0.60
N LYS A 123 -2.51 14.59 -0.10
CA LYS A 123 -1.23 14.69 -0.85
C LYS A 123 -0.84 13.41 -1.57
N LEU A 124 -1.22 12.24 -1.04
CA LEU A 124 -0.68 10.96 -1.50
C LEU A 124 -1.75 9.99 -2.03
N ALA A 125 -3.02 10.09 -1.66
CA ALA A 125 -4.06 9.13 -2.07
C ALA A 125 -4.10 8.88 -3.58
N LYS A 126 -4.04 9.95 -4.38
CA LYS A 126 -4.00 9.82 -5.85
C LYS A 126 -2.78 9.03 -6.33
N SER A 127 -1.61 9.30 -5.77
CA SER A 127 -0.38 8.59 -6.17
C SER A 127 -0.39 7.12 -5.75
N ILE A 128 -0.99 6.83 -4.58
CA ILE A 128 -1.18 5.46 -4.09
C ILE A 128 -2.12 4.71 -5.02
N ASN A 129 -3.32 5.23 -5.25
CA ASN A 129 -4.35 4.54 -6.04
C ASN A 129 -3.88 4.33 -7.48
N THR A 130 -3.46 5.40 -8.17
CA THR A 130 -2.95 5.29 -9.55
C THR A 130 -1.73 4.39 -9.65
N GLY A 131 -0.83 4.41 -8.65
CA GLY A 131 0.36 3.56 -8.64
C GLY A 131 0.01 2.07 -8.50
N ILE A 132 -0.83 1.74 -7.53
CA ILE A 132 -1.31 0.38 -7.29
C ILE A 132 -2.12 -0.14 -8.48
N ASP A 133 -3.11 0.60 -8.94
CA ASP A 133 -4.01 0.16 -10.02
C ASP A 133 -3.24 -0.08 -11.32
N ARG A 134 -2.29 0.82 -11.64
CA ARG A 134 -1.40 0.67 -12.80
C ARG A 134 -0.51 -0.57 -12.69
N ASN A 135 0.12 -0.79 -11.53
CA ASN A 135 0.98 -1.96 -11.34
C ASN A 135 0.18 -3.26 -11.30
N GLU A 136 -1.00 -3.27 -10.69
CA GLU A 136 -1.92 -4.41 -10.66
C GLU A 136 -2.33 -4.79 -12.08
N THR A 137 -2.69 -3.81 -12.91
CA THR A 137 -3.01 -4.01 -14.34
C THR A 137 -1.89 -4.74 -15.06
N PHE A 138 -0.65 -4.27 -14.92
CA PHE A 138 0.49 -4.88 -15.61
C PHE A 138 0.78 -6.30 -15.12
N ILE A 139 0.77 -6.52 -13.80
CA ILE A 139 1.06 -7.83 -13.19
C ILE A 139 -0.02 -8.85 -13.58
N ARG A 140 -1.30 -8.44 -13.65
CA ARG A 140 -2.37 -9.33 -14.12
C ARG A 140 -2.17 -9.72 -15.58
N ILE A 141 -1.82 -8.78 -16.46
CA ILE A 141 -1.50 -9.10 -17.86
C ILE A 141 -0.31 -10.06 -17.97
N GLN A 142 0.71 -9.90 -17.11
CA GLN A 142 1.87 -10.80 -17.07
C GLN A 142 1.53 -12.22 -16.58
N LYS A 143 0.66 -12.36 -15.58
CA LYS A 143 0.36 -13.65 -14.94
C LYS A 143 -0.82 -14.39 -15.56
N GLU A 144 -1.81 -13.65 -16.05
CA GLU A 144 -3.10 -14.17 -16.51
C GLU A 144 -3.26 -14.00 -18.04
N GLY A 145 -2.26 -13.44 -18.72
CA GLY A 145 -2.25 -13.28 -20.17
C GLY A 145 -2.22 -14.62 -20.91
N PRO A 146 -2.90 -14.75 -22.07
CA PRO A 146 -3.70 -13.73 -22.75
C PRO A 146 -5.05 -13.48 -22.03
N ILE A 147 -5.34 -12.23 -21.67
CA ILE A 147 -6.55 -11.84 -20.90
C ILE A 147 -7.40 -10.81 -21.66
N ALA A 148 -8.72 -10.92 -21.59
CA ALA A 148 -9.63 -9.94 -22.18
C ALA A 148 -9.71 -8.66 -21.33
N PHE A 149 -9.91 -7.50 -21.98
CA PHE A 149 -10.04 -6.23 -21.28
C PHE A 149 -11.17 -6.23 -20.24
N ASP A 150 -12.33 -6.80 -20.59
CA ASP A 150 -13.50 -6.90 -19.70
C ASP A 150 -13.24 -7.75 -18.45
N ASP A 151 -12.33 -8.72 -18.53
CA ASP A 151 -11.97 -9.54 -17.36
C ASP A 151 -10.99 -8.79 -16.45
N LEU A 152 -10.13 -7.93 -17.00
CA LEU A 152 -9.26 -7.04 -16.21
C LEU A 152 -10.08 -6.02 -15.43
N THR A 153 -11.08 -5.37 -16.06
CA THR A 153 -11.90 -4.34 -15.40
C THR A 153 -12.74 -4.90 -14.26
N LYS A 154 -13.11 -6.18 -14.30
CA LYS A 154 -13.81 -6.87 -13.19
C LYS A 154 -12.91 -7.19 -12.00
N LYS A 155 -11.59 -7.31 -12.22
CA LYS A 155 -10.62 -7.75 -11.20
C LYS A 155 -9.91 -6.60 -10.48
N ILE A 156 -9.87 -5.43 -11.11
CA ILE A 156 -9.14 -4.26 -10.62
C ILE A 156 -10.14 -3.22 -10.14
N ASP A 157 -9.90 -2.70 -8.94
CA ASP A 157 -10.72 -1.62 -8.35
C ASP A 157 -10.31 -0.25 -8.94
N ALA A 158 -10.52 -0.09 -10.24
CA ALA A 158 -10.25 1.11 -11.02
C ALA A 158 -11.26 1.25 -12.16
N SER A 159 -11.45 2.48 -12.66
CA SER A 159 -12.35 2.72 -13.79
C SER A 159 -11.81 2.07 -15.08
N GLY A 160 -12.70 1.57 -15.94
CA GLY A 160 -12.30 1.02 -17.24
C GLY A 160 -11.47 2.02 -18.06
N THR A 161 -11.87 3.30 -18.03
CA THR A 161 -11.14 4.40 -18.67
C THR A 161 -9.70 4.55 -18.17
N ASP A 162 -9.45 4.34 -16.87
CA ASP A 162 -8.08 4.43 -16.32
C ASP A 162 -7.25 3.19 -16.65
N ILE A 163 -7.86 2.00 -16.60
CA ILE A 163 -7.21 0.75 -17.03
C ILE A 163 -6.81 0.85 -18.51
N GLU A 164 -7.68 1.38 -19.37
CA GLU A 164 -7.38 1.61 -20.78
C GLU A 164 -6.18 2.55 -20.96
N LYS A 165 -6.13 3.68 -20.23
CA LYS A 165 -4.96 4.59 -20.26
C LYS A 165 -3.67 3.86 -19.88
N TYR A 166 -3.71 2.98 -18.87
CA TYR A 166 -2.54 2.21 -18.46
C TYR A 166 -2.10 1.23 -19.54
N VAL A 167 -3.04 0.47 -20.11
CA VAL A 167 -2.77 -0.47 -21.22
C VAL A 167 -2.16 0.26 -22.42
N VAL A 168 -2.74 1.39 -22.85
CA VAL A 168 -2.18 2.22 -23.92
C VAL A 168 -0.75 2.67 -23.59
N ALA A 169 -0.48 3.08 -22.36
CA ALA A 169 0.85 3.47 -21.93
C ALA A 169 1.85 2.30 -21.95
N PHE A 170 1.42 1.08 -21.60
CA PHE A 170 2.26 -0.11 -21.66
C PHE A 170 2.54 -0.54 -23.10
N ARG A 171 1.53 -0.49 -23.98
CA ARG A 171 1.67 -0.77 -25.42
C ARG A 171 2.65 0.19 -26.09
N LYS A 172 2.55 1.49 -25.80
CA LYS A 172 3.52 2.50 -26.28
C LYS A 172 4.96 2.23 -25.85
N LYS A 173 5.15 1.54 -24.72
CA LYS A 173 6.47 1.12 -24.21
C LYS A 173 6.90 -0.27 -24.69
N GLY A 174 6.09 -0.92 -25.53
CA GLY A 174 6.35 -2.29 -26.00
C GLY A 174 6.24 -3.36 -24.93
N LEU A 175 5.61 -3.08 -23.78
CA LEU A 175 5.51 -4.01 -22.65
C LEU A 175 4.30 -4.95 -22.72
N VAL A 176 3.28 -4.55 -23.48
CA VAL A 176 2.03 -5.30 -23.66
C VAL A 176 1.72 -5.32 -25.15
N THR A 177 1.28 -6.47 -25.63
CA THR A 177 0.73 -6.67 -26.97
C THR A 177 -0.74 -7.04 -26.89
N GLU A 178 -1.47 -6.81 -27.98
CA GLU A 178 -2.87 -7.16 -28.11
C GLU A 178 -3.05 -7.98 -29.39
N THR A 179 -3.66 -9.15 -29.26
CA THR A 179 -3.95 -10.05 -30.38
C THR A 179 -5.36 -10.60 -30.18
N ASP A 180 -6.21 -10.45 -31.19
CA ASP A 180 -7.62 -10.86 -31.14
C ASP A 180 -8.40 -10.35 -29.91
N GLY A 181 -8.14 -9.09 -29.51
CA GLY A 181 -8.77 -8.47 -28.34
C GLY A 181 -8.30 -9.00 -26.98
N ARG A 182 -7.21 -9.80 -26.95
CA ARG A 182 -6.59 -10.30 -25.72
C ARG A 182 -5.22 -9.67 -25.51
N LEU A 183 -4.97 -9.26 -24.27
CA LEU A 183 -3.75 -8.59 -23.83
C LEU A 183 -2.76 -9.62 -23.28
N SER A 184 -1.51 -9.54 -23.71
CA SER A 184 -0.40 -10.36 -23.21
C SER A 184 0.81 -9.48 -22.92
N ALA A 185 1.62 -9.85 -21.94
CA ALA A 185 2.91 -9.20 -21.76
C ALA A 185 3.84 -9.58 -22.91
N THR A 186 4.64 -8.63 -23.38
CA THR A 186 5.67 -8.93 -24.37
C THR A 186 6.72 -9.81 -23.70
N SER A 187 6.98 -10.99 -24.26
CA SER A 187 8.11 -11.82 -23.88
C SER A 187 9.39 -11.09 -24.27
N ASN A 188 10.10 -10.54 -23.28
CA ASN A 188 11.48 -10.13 -23.47
C ASN A 188 12.31 -11.42 -23.52
N GLU A 189 12.88 -11.73 -24.69
CA GLU A 189 14.10 -12.56 -24.76
C GLU A 189 15.25 -11.90 -23.98
#